data_AF-A0A1G4AY28-F1
#
_entry.id   AF-A0A1G4AY28-F1
#
_cell.length_a   1.000
_cell.length_b   1.000
_cell.length_c   1.000
_cell.angle_alpha   90.00
_cell.angle_beta   90.00
_cell.angle_gamma   90.00
#
_symmetry.space_group_name_H-M   'P 1'
#
loop_
_entity.id
_entity.type
_entity.pdbx_description
1 polymer ?
#
loop_
_entity_poly.entity_id
_entity_poly.type
_entity_poly.pdbx_seq_one_letter_code
_entity_poly.pdbx_strand_id
1 'polypeptide(L)' 'MKSGNDRDSIAKAEGIIAFEMEAAGVWDMFPCLVIKGVCDYADSHKSQEWQRFAAATAAACAKAFLQDWSVTD' A
#
# COMPACT_ATOMS: atom_id res chain seq x y z
N MET A 1 -4.42 -11.43 -4.19
CA MET A 1 -4.45 -12.91 -4.31
C MET A 1 -5.88 -13.30 -4.70
N LYS A 2 -6.27 -14.58 -4.76
CA LYS A 2 -7.67 -14.97 -5.07
C LYS A 2 -8.33 -15.78 -3.95
N SER A 3 -7.72 -15.79 -2.76
CA SER A 3 -8.16 -16.56 -1.58
C SER A 3 -7.94 -15.72 -0.33
N GLY A 4 -9.02 -15.51 0.44
CA GLY A 4 -8.94 -14.85 1.74
C GLY A 4 -8.17 -15.68 2.77
N ASN A 5 -8.30 -17.01 2.72
CA ASN A 5 -7.58 -17.91 3.61
C ASN A 5 -6.06 -17.86 3.39
N ASP A 6 -5.62 -17.80 2.14
CA ASP A 6 -4.21 -17.70 1.80
C ASP A 6 -3.67 -16.34 2.27
N ARG A 7 -4.44 -15.28 2.03
CA ARG A 7 -4.14 -13.90 2.48
C ARG A 7 -3.96 -13.86 4.00
N ASP A 8 -4.88 -14.44 4.76
CA ASP A 8 -4.82 -14.46 6.22
C ASP A 8 -3.67 -15.33 6.75
N SER A 9 -3.43 -16.49 6.11
CA SER A 9 -2.35 -17.40 6.49
C SER A 9 -0.98 -16.75 6.31
N ILE A 10 -0.74 -16.08 5.18
CA ILE A 10 0.51 -15.37 4.91
C ILE A 10 0.64 -14.15 5.83
N ALA A 11 -0.44 -13.37 6.00
CA ALA A 11 -0.43 -12.21 6.90
C ALA A 11 -0.05 -12.60 8.33
N LYS A 12 -0.58 -13.71 8.83
CA LYS A 12 -0.24 -14.24 10.16
C LYS A 12 1.19 -14.78 10.23
N ALA A 13 1.66 -15.49 9.20
CA ALA A 13 2.99 -16.10 9.18
C ALA A 13 4.11 -15.05 9.11
N GLU A 14 3.93 -14.03 8.25
CA GLU A 14 4.96 -13.02 7.97
C GLU A 14 4.77 -11.74 8.80
N GLY A 15 3.67 -11.61 9.54
CA GLY A 15 3.35 -10.39 10.31
C GLY A 15 3.07 -9.17 9.42
N ILE A 16 2.69 -9.38 8.16
CA ILE A 16 2.42 -8.31 7.20
C ILE A 16 0.98 -7.82 7.29
N ILE A 17 0.77 -6.55 6.93
CA ILE A 17 -0.54 -5.88 7.01
C ILE A 17 -1.17 -5.59 5.64
N ALA A 18 -0.41 -5.77 4.56
CA ALA A 18 -0.86 -5.46 3.20
C ALA A 18 -0.10 -6.29 2.16
N PHE A 19 -0.70 -6.41 0.96
CA PHE A 19 -0.10 -7.05 -0.21
C PHE A 19 -0.07 -6.05 -1.37
N GLU A 20 1.05 -5.96 -2.07
CA GLU A 20 1.27 -5.04 -3.19
C GLU A 20 2.37 -5.59 -4.11
N MET A 21 2.70 -4.92 -5.23
CA MET A 21 3.69 -5.44 -6.19
C MET A 21 4.76 -4.43 -6.62
N GLU A 22 4.47 -3.14 -6.61
CA GLU A 22 5.33 -2.14 -7.24
C GLU A 22 6.36 -1.53 -6.28
N ALA A 23 6.00 -1.33 -5.01
CA ALA A 23 6.86 -0.64 -4.05
C ALA A 23 8.05 -1.49 -3.62
N ALA A 24 7.90 -2.81 -3.53
CA ALA A 24 9.01 -3.72 -3.27
C ALA A 24 10.19 -3.49 -4.24
N GLY A 25 9.91 -3.32 -5.54
CA GLY A 25 10.96 -3.08 -6.54
C GLY A 25 11.59 -1.69 -6.45
N VAL A 26 10.87 -0.70 -5.93
CA VAL A 26 11.38 0.68 -5.77
C VAL A 26 12.25 0.80 -4.53
N TRP A 27 11.84 0.16 -3.43
CA TRP A 27 12.53 0.18 -2.14
C TRP A 27 13.97 -0.35 -2.23
N ASP A 28 14.20 -1.40 -3.03
CA ASP A 28 15.52 -1.99 -3.22
C ASP A 28 16.50 -1.09 -3.99
N MET A 29 15.99 -0.08 -4.72
CA MET A 29 16.79 0.76 -5.60
C MET A 29 17.25 2.07 -4.95
N PHE A 30 16.47 2.65 -4.03
CA PHE A 30 16.83 3.89 -3.35
C PHE A 30 16.06 4.08 -2.03
N PRO A 31 16.62 4.86 -1.08
CA PRO A 31 15.91 5.23 0.15
C PRO A 31 14.60 5.93 -0.19
N CYS A 32 13.48 5.35 0.25
CA CYS A 32 12.17 5.89 -0.04
C CYS A 32 11.20 5.65 1.12
N LEU A 33 10.14 6.47 1.14
CA LEU A 33 8.95 6.24 1.95
C LEU A 33 7.80 5.88 1.02
N VAL A 34 7.10 4.79 1.34
CA VAL A 34 5.99 4.29 0.53
C VAL A 34 4.66 4.72 1.17
N ILE A 35 3.86 5.49 0.42
CA ILE A 35 2.50 5.90 0.82
C ILE A 35 1.50 5.25 -0.13
N LYS A 36 0.60 4.42 0.41
CA LYS A 36 -0.39 3.64 -0.36
C LYS A 36 -1.80 3.78 0.21
N GLY A 37 -2.78 3.64 -0.68
CA GLY A 37 -4.19 3.49 -0.33
C GLY A 37 -4.66 2.05 -0.57
N VAL A 38 -5.58 1.56 0.25
CA VAL A 38 -6.17 0.22 0.10
C VAL A 38 -7.28 0.26 -0.93
N CYS A 39 -7.19 -0.56 -1.99
CA CYS A 39 -8.18 -0.64 -3.07
C CYS A 39 -8.94 -1.98 -3.12
N ASP A 40 -8.46 -3.02 -2.43
CA ASP A 40 -9.15 -4.31 -2.31
C ASP A 40 -8.65 -5.09 -1.08
N TYR A 41 -9.30 -6.22 -0.80
CA TYR A 41 -8.97 -7.10 0.33
C TYR A 41 -7.93 -8.18 -0.02
N ALA A 42 -7.29 -8.11 -1.18
CA ALA A 42 -6.37 -9.12 -1.68
C ALA A 42 -6.95 -10.55 -1.75
N ASP A 43 -8.27 -10.71 -1.74
CA ASP A 43 -8.99 -11.99 -1.80
C ASP A 43 -9.68 -12.20 -3.17
N SER A 44 -10.64 -13.13 -3.23
CA SER A 44 -11.41 -13.41 -4.45
C SER A 44 -12.30 -12.25 -4.91
N HIS A 45 -12.59 -11.26 -4.07
CA HIS A 45 -13.50 -10.15 -4.35
C HIS A 45 -12.77 -8.93 -4.94
N LYS A 46 -11.65 -9.14 -5.62
CA LYS A 46 -10.87 -8.07 -6.24
C LYS A 46 -11.75 -7.22 -7.15
N SER A 47 -11.83 -5.92 -6.86
CA SER A 47 -12.55 -4.92 -7.65
C SER A 47 -11.60 -3.80 -8.09
N GLN A 48 -11.82 -3.27 -9.29
CA GLN A 48 -11.07 -2.12 -9.79
C GLN A 48 -11.75 -0.78 -9.43
N GLU A 49 -12.97 -0.82 -8.90
CA GLU A 49 -13.78 0.37 -8.59
C GLU A 49 -13.09 1.31 -7.61
N TRP A 50 -12.46 0.76 -6.57
CA TRP A 50 -11.84 1.52 -5.49
C TRP A 50 -10.44 2.04 -5.83
N GLN A 51 -9.85 1.66 -6.96
CA GLN A 51 -8.48 2.08 -7.30
C GLN A 51 -8.35 3.59 -7.43
N ARG A 52 -9.34 4.25 -8.04
CA ARG A 52 -9.34 5.72 -8.18
C ARG A 52 -9.42 6.42 -6.82
N PHE A 53 -10.28 5.92 -5.94
CA PHE A 53 -10.42 6.44 -4.58
C PHE A 53 -9.13 6.23 -3.78
N ALA A 54 -8.61 5.00 -3.74
CA ALA A 54 -7.38 4.66 -3.05
C ALA A 54 -6.17 5.49 -3.54
N ALA A 55 -6.04 5.68 -4.86
CA ALA A 55 -5.00 6.51 -5.44
C ALA A 55 -5.14 7.99 -5.04
N ALA A 56 -6.36 8.54 -5.08
CA ALA A 56 -6.63 9.91 -4.66
C ALA A 56 -6.31 10.11 -3.17
N THR A 57 -6.70 9.17 -2.30
CA THR A 57 -6.40 9.20 -0.87
C THR A 57 -4.90 9.13 -0.61
N ALA A 58 -4.19 8.22 -1.27
CA ALA A 58 -2.73 8.11 -1.14
C ALA A 58 -2.02 9.40 -1.59
N ALA A 59 -2.44 9.98 -2.71
CA ALA A 59 -1.88 11.23 -3.23
C ALA A 59 -2.16 12.42 -2.30
N ALA A 60 -3.37 12.50 -1.73
CA ALA A 60 -3.72 13.54 -0.76
C ALA A 60 -2.90 13.40 0.53
N CYS A 61 -2.72 12.18 1.03
CA CYS A 61 -1.88 11.89 2.20
C CYS A 61 -0.42 12.27 1.93
N ALA A 62 0.13 11.88 0.76
CA ALA A 62 1.48 12.23 0.38
C ALA A 62 1.67 13.75 0.26
N LYS A 63 0.69 14.47 -0.29
CA LYS A 63 0.72 15.94 -0.36
C LYS A 63 0.77 16.56 1.03
N ALA A 64 -0.11 16.13 1.95
CA ALA A 64 -0.12 16.65 3.31
C ALA A 64 1.19 16.34 4.05
N PHE A 65 1.68 15.10 3.92
CA PHE A 65 2.97 14.70 4.47
C PHE A 65 4.10 15.60 4.00
N LEU A 66 4.19 15.91 2.70
CA LEU A 66 5.22 16.79 2.15
C LEU A 66 5.09 18.25 2.61
N GLN A 67 3.88 18.71 2.96
CA GLN A 67 3.67 20.05 3.51
C GLN A 67 4.16 20.15 4.95
N ASP A 68 4.00 19.08 5.73
CA ASP A 68 4.42 19.01 7.13
C ASP A 68 5.88 18.55 7.29
N TRP A 69 6.49 18.03 6.22
CA TRP A 69 7.86 17.53 6.23
C TRP A 69 8.86 18.69 6.38
N SER A 70 9.30 18.92 7.62
CA SER A 70 10.44 19.79 7.89
C SER A 70 11.74 18.99 7.79
N VAL A 71 12.66 19.47 6.96
CA VAL A 71 14.04 19.01 7.00
C VAL A 71 14.66 19.65 8.24
N THR A 72 14.85 18.87 9.28
CA THR A 72 15.73 19.26 10.39
C THR A 72 17.17 19.01 9.94
N ASP A 73 17.99 20.07 9.95
CA ASP A 73 19.42 20.02 9.70
C ASP A 73 20.17 19.10 10.68
#